data_AF-A0A6C0JUL7-F1
#
_entry.id   AF-A0A6C0JUL7-F1
#
_cell.length_a   1.000
_cell.length_b   1.000
_cell.length_c   1.000
_cell.angle_alpha   90.00
_cell.angle_beta   90.00
_cell.angle_gamma   90.00
#
_symmetry.space_group_name_H-M   'P 1'
#
loop_
_entity.id
_entity.type
_entity.pdbx_description
1 polymer ?
#
loop_
_entity_poly.entity_id
_entity_poly.type
_entity_poly.pdbx_seq_one_letter_code
_entity_poly.pdbx_strand_id
1 'polypeptide(L)'
;MDYSRFFYYCSKGNLKEIKYQITHDENFKTEWITDNLYGPSALGEACDSKSIGLIQYLLQYVDNIDIEYIDFHEMNIEILKLFLAHGKFNDDIRKMQLYSDFTDKNDTFTKQYKKFMKRAKPLVDEYLFRLDGPIYNENIIG
;
A
#
# COMPACT_ATOMS: atom_id res chain seq x y z
N MET A 1 0.69 -9.06 23.40
CA MET A 1 0.40 -9.94 22.24
C MET A 1 1.69 -10.26 21.53
N ASP A 2 1.78 -11.37 20.79
CA ASP A 2 2.91 -11.60 19.88
C ASP A 2 2.57 -11.13 18.46
N TYR A 3 3.59 -10.73 17.72
CA TYR A 3 3.51 -10.23 16.35
C TYR A 3 2.66 -11.12 15.43
N SER A 4 2.78 -12.44 15.58
CA SER A 4 2.06 -13.46 14.81
C SER A 4 0.55 -13.30 14.86
N ARG A 5 -0.01 -12.97 16.04
CA ARG A 5 -1.45 -12.80 16.20
C ARG A 5 -1.96 -11.52 15.52
N PHE A 6 -1.25 -10.41 15.66
CA PHE A 6 -1.59 -9.16 14.98
C PHE A 6 -1.61 -9.36 13.46
N PHE A 7 -0.56 -9.98 12.94
CA PHE A 7 -0.42 -10.33 11.53
C PHE A 7 -1.58 -11.20 11.01
N TYR A 8 -1.97 -12.23 11.77
CA TYR A 8 -3.12 -13.07 11.44
C TYR A 8 -4.42 -12.27 11.30
N TYR A 9 -4.68 -11.31 12.20
CA TYR A 9 -5.89 -10.50 12.09
C TYR A 9 -5.86 -9.52 10.92
N CYS A 10 -4.67 -9.03 10.54
CA CYS A 10 -4.50 -8.23 9.33
C CYS A 10 -4.85 -9.03 8.07
N SER A 11 -4.32 -10.25 7.91
CA SER A 11 -4.61 -11.09 6.74
C SER A 11 -6.07 -11.53 6.65
N LYS A 12 -6.79 -11.56 7.78
CA LYS A 12 -8.24 -11.81 7.83
C LYS A 12 -9.10 -10.56 7.67
N GLY A 13 -8.50 -9.36 7.55
CA GLY A 13 -9.25 -8.12 7.44
C GLY A 13 -10.04 -7.76 8.71
N ASN A 14 -9.66 -8.31 9.87
CA ASN A 14 -10.45 -8.24 11.10
C ASN A 14 -10.21 -6.91 11.85
N LEU A 15 -10.82 -5.85 11.33
CA LEU A 15 -10.70 -4.49 11.87
C LEU A 15 -11.05 -4.39 13.37
N LYS A 16 -12.02 -5.15 13.85
CA LYS A 16 -12.45 -5.09 15.26
C LYS A 16 -11.31 -5.53 16.19
N GLU A 17 -10.67 -6.65 15.87
CA GLU A 17 -9.57 -7.19 16.68
C GLU A 17 -8.33 -6.31 16.59
N ILE A 18 -8.02 -5.78 15.40
CA ILE A 18 -6.91 -4.84 15.22
C ILE A 18 -7.12 -3.56 16.05
N LYS A 19 -8.33 -2.96 16.01
CA LYS A 19 -8.66 -1.80 16.85
C LYS A 19 -8.51 -2.11 18.33
N TYR A 20 -9.02 -3.25 18.77
CA TYR A 20 -8.91 -3.67 20.16
C TYR A 20 -7.44 -3.77 20.60
N GLN A 21 -6.60 -4.40 19.77
CA GLN A 21 -5.19 -4.62 20.05
C GLN A 21 -4.37 -3.34 20.10
N ILE A 22 -4.51 -2.47 19.09
CA ILE A 22 -3.80 -1.18 19.07
C ILE A 22 -4.18 -0.32 20.29
N THR A 23 -5.43 -0.42 20.76
CA THR A 23 -5.93 0.41 21.87
C THR A 23 -5.59 -0.16 23.25
N HIS A 24 -5.52 -1.48 23.41
CA HIS A 24 -5.46 -2.13 24.74
C HIS A 24 -4.21 -2.98 24.98
N ASP A 25 -3.38 -3.26 23.97
CA ASP A 25 -2.16 -4.02 24.16
C ASP A 25 -0.95 -3.11 24.38
N GLU A 26 -0.46 -3.05 25.61
CA GLU A 26 0.70 -2.25 25.99
C GLU A 26 2.00 -2.66 25.28
N ASN A 27 2.05 -3.86 24.68
CA ASN A 27 3.20 -4.35 23.92
C ASN A 27 3.05 -4.12 22.42
N PHE A 28 1.95 -3.50 21.96
CA PHE A 28 1.79 -3.15 20.56
C PHE A 28 2.90 -2.17 20.15
N LYS A 29 3.41 -2.40 18.95
CA LYS A 29 4.48 -1.61 18.33
C LYS A 29 3.99 -1.22 16.95
N THR A 30 3.94 0.08 16.66
CA THR A 30 3.45 0.59 15.36
C THR A 30 4.30 0.07 14.21
N GLU A 31 5.57 -0.22 14.46
CA GLU A 31 6.50 -0.80 13.50
C GLU A 31 5.99 -2.13 12.94
N TRP A 32 5.19 -2.89 13.69
CA TRP A 32 4.58 -4.15 13.21
C TRP A 32 3.68 -3.97 11.99
N ILE A 33 3.18 -2.76 11.75
CA ILE A 33 2.34 -2.47 10.59
C ILE A 33 3.17 -2.54 9.30
N THR A 34 4.41 -2.06 9.35
CA THR A 34 5.31 -1.92 8.19
C THR A 34 6.48 -2.89 8.19
N ASP A 35 6.76 -3.55 9.32
CA ASP A 35 7.83 -4.55 9.46
C ASP A 35 7.62 -5.71 8.48
N ASN A 36 8.69 -6.12 7.82
CA ASN A 36 8.74 -7.07 6.72
C ASN A 36 9.93 -8.03 6.84
N LEU A 37 10.57 -8.12 8.03
CA LEU A 37 11.78 -8.91 8.26
C LEU A 37 11.69 -10.38 7.82
N TYR A 38 10.48 -10.94 7.72
CA TYR A 38 10.23 -12.34 7.37
C TYR A 38 9.24 -12.53 6.20
N GLY A 39 8.89 -11.48 5.46
CA GLY A 39 7.91 -11.55 4.38
C GLY A 39 7.09 -10.28 4.18
N PRO A 40 5.85 -10.37 3.67
CA PRO A 40 4.94 -9.24 3.56
C PRO A 40 4.76 -8.57 4.93
N SER A 41 4.58 -7.25 4.94
CA SER A 41 4.23 -6.54 6.17
C SER A 41 2.79 -6.78 6.56
N ALA A 42 2.41 -6.44 7.80
CA ALA A 42 1.00 -6.54 8.20
C ALA A 42 0.09 -5.62 7.35
N LEU A 43 0.60 -4.49 6.85
CA LEU A 43 -0.07 -3.67 5.85
C LEU A 43 -0.20 -4.39 4.50
N GLY A 44 0.83 -5.13 4.06
CA GLY A 44 0.78 -5.99 2.88
C GLY A 44 -0.30 -7.06 2.99
N GLU A 45 -0.33 -7.82 4.09
CA GLU A 45 -1.39 -8.81 4.36
C GLU A 45 -2.79 -8.20 4.41
N ALA A 46 -2.92 -6.99 4.98
CA ALA A 46 -4.18 -6.28 4.98
C ALA A 46 -4.65 -5.96 3.56
N CYS A 47 -3.74 -5.74 2.61
CA CYS A 47 -4.09 -5.56 1.20
C CYS A 47 -4.70 -6.83 0.60
N ASP A 48 -4.16 -8.00 0.92
CA ASP A 48 -4.67 -9.30 0.46
C ASP A 48 -6.06 -9.61 1.02
N SER A 49 -6.33 -9.16 2.24
CA SER A 49 -7.66 -9.24 2.85
C SER A 49 -8.73 -8.42 2.11
N LYS A 50 -8.31 -7.47 1.26
CA LYS A 50 -9.16 -6.52 0.51
C LYS A 50 -10.05 -5.65 1.41
N SER A 51 -9.73 -5.57 2.71
CA SER A 51 -10.48 -4.81 3.72
C SER A 51 -10.10 -3.32 3.72
N ILE A 52 -10.80 -2.53 2.92
CA ILE A 52 -10.57 -1.07 2.78
C ILE A 52 -10.59 -0.36 4.14
N GLY A 53 -11.55 -0.68 5.02
CA GLY A 53 -11.66 -0.07 6.34
C GLY A 53 -10.49 -0.41 7.27
N LEU A 54 -9.91 -1.61 7.14
CA LEU A 54 -8.70 -1.98 7.87
C LEU A 54 -7.50 -1.19 7.37
N ILE A 55 -7.28 -1.15 6.06
CA ILE A 55 -6.13 -0.46 5.47
C ILE A 55 -6.19 1.03 5.81
N GLN A 56 -7.36 1.66 5.66
CA GLN A 56 -7.56 3.06 6.04
C GLN A 56 -7.26 3.32 7.52
N TYR A 57 -7.59 2.38 8.41
CA TYR A 57 -7.28 2.49 9.83
C TYR A 57 -5.78 2.33 10.10
N LEU A 58 -5.13 1.33 9.50
CA LEU A 58 -3.69 1.10 9.66
C LEU A 58 -2.85 2.29 9.16
N LEU A 59 -3.23 2.90 8.03
CA LEU A 59 -2.53 4.06 7.46
C LEU A 59 -2.47 5.28 8.41
N GLN A 60 -3.33 5.35 9.42
CA GLN A 60 -3.26 6.40 10.45
C GLN A 60 -2.00 6.31 11.32
N TYR A 61 -1.35 5.15 11.34
CA TYR A 61 -0.18 4.83 12.15
C TYR A 61 1.08 4.59 11.30
N VAL A 62 0.98 4.78 9.98
CA VAL A 62 2.07 4.56 9.03
C VAL A 62 2.63 5.91 8.62
N ASP A 63 3.90 6.17 8.90
CA ASP A 63 4.55 7.39 8.41
C ASP A 63 4.78 7.31 6.91
N ASN A 64 5.52 6.28 6.46
CA ASN A 64 5.83 6.07 5.06
C ASN A 64 5.44 4.66 4.65
N ILE A 65 4.85 4.55 3.46
CA ILE A 65 4.51 3.27 2.86
C ILE A 65 5.74 2.72 2.13
N ASP A 66 6.16 1.53 2.50
CA ASP A 66 7.16 0.78 1.76
C ASP A 66 6.49 -0.05 0.67
N ILE A 67 6.64 0.40 -0.58
CA ILE A 67 5.96 -0.18 -1.73
C ILE A 67 6.66 -1.46 -2.25
N GLU A 68 7.90 -1.72 -1.86
CA GLU A 68 8.64 -2.91 -2.30
C GLU A 68 8.00 -4.21 -1.74
N TYR A 69 7.37 -4.11 -0.56
CA TYR A 69 6.80 -5.25 0.16
C TYR A 69 5.29 -5.36 0.02
N ILE A 70 4.73 -4.69 -0.99
CA ILE A 70 3.31 -4.66 -1.28
C ILE A 70 3.08 -5.41 -2.59
N ASP A 71 2.27 -6.46 -2.52
CA ASP A 71 1.82 -7.16 -3.71
C ASP A 71 0.73 -6.34 -4.44
N PHE A 72 1.04 -5.90 -5.65
CA PHE A 72 0.12 -5.15 -6.51
C PHE A 72 -0.63 -6.02 -7.52
N HIS A 73 -0.30 -7.31 -7.65
CA HIS A 73 -0.85 -8.21 -8.65
C HIS A 73 -2.36 -8.42 -8.47
N GLU A 74 -2.83 -8.50 -7.22
CA GLU A 74 -4.24 -8.64 -6.87
C GLU A 74 -4.83 -7.40 -6.17
N MET A 75 -4.07 -6.31 -6.12
CA MET A 75 -4.49 -5.14 -5.36
C MET A 75 -5.80 -4.54 -5.91
N ASN A 76 -6.70 -4.21 -4.99
CA ASN A 76 -7.88 -3.43 -5.31
C ASN A 76 -7.48 -1.98 -5.62
N ILE A 77 -8.02 -1.40 -6.71
CA ILE A 77 -7.74 -0.01 -7.09
C ILE A 77 -8.07 1.00 -5.98
N GLU A 78 -9.07 0.70 -5.13
CA GLU A 78 -9.43 1.57 -4.02
C GLU A 78 -8.34 1.59 -2.94
N ILE A 79 -7.57 0.51 -2.78
CA ILE A 79 -6.40 0.47 -1.89
C ILE A 79 -5.31 1.39 -2.42
N LEU A 80 -5.02 1.33 -3.73
CA LEU A 80 -4.07 2.24 -4.34
C LEU A 80 -4.47 3.71 -4.13
N LYS A 81 -5.76 4.04 -4.27
CA LYS A 81 -6.25 5.40 -3.97
C LYS A 81 -5.99 5.81 -2.53
N LEU A 82 -6.16 4.90 -1.56
CA LEU A 82 -5.81 5.18 -0.16
C LEU A 82 -4.31 5.47 -0.01
N PHE A 83 -3.44 4.71 -0.67
CA PHE A 83 -2.00 4.95 -0.63
C PHE A 83 -1.60 6.27 -1.27
N LEU A 84 -2.14 6.58 -2.45
CA LEU A 84 -1.88 7.86 -3.12
C LEU A 84 -2.44 9.05 -2.33
N ALA A 85 -3.55 8.88 -1.60
CA ALA A 85 -4.09 9.88 -0.70
C ALA A 85 -3.24 10.06 0.57
N HIS A 86 -2.65 8.98 1.09
CA HIS A 86 -1.66 9.04 2.16
C HIS A 86 -0.41 9.81 1.72
N GLY A 87 0.05 9.55 0.50
CA GLY A 87 1.02 10.37 -0.22
C GLY A 87 2.46 10.32 0.30
N LYS A 88 2.74 9.52 1.34
CA LYS A 88 4.06 9.33 1.92
C LYS A 88 4.59 7.94 1.61
N PHE A 89 5.69 7.88 0.86
CA PHE A 89 6.30 6.65 0.38
C PHE A 89 7.79 6.66 0.72
N ASN A 90 8.35 5.51 1.10
CA ASN A 90 9.81 5.36 1.32
C ASN A 90 10.59 5.45 0.00
N ASP A 91 9.91 5.21 -1.12
CA ASP A 91 10.54 5.03 -2.42
C ASP A 91 9.69 5.63 -3.54
N ASP A 92 10.28 5.77 -4.73
CA ASP A 92 9.57 6.30 -5.90
C ASP A 92 8.41 5.37 -6.29
N ILE A 93 7.17 5.86 -6.19
CA ILE A 93 5.94 5.14 -6.54
C ILE A 93 5.94 4.59 -7.97
N ARG A 94 6.77 5.14 -8.88
CA ARG A 94 6.98 4.61 -10.23
C ARG A 94 7.59 3.21 -10.23
N LYS A 95 8.29 2.80 -9.16
CA LYS A 95 8.85 1.44 -9.01
C LYS A 95 7.77 0.36 -9.06
N MET A 96 6.52 0.67 -8.72
CA MET A 96 5.38 -0.23 -8.94
C MET A 96 5.25 -0.70 -10.40
N GLN A 97 5.69 0.11 -11.37
CA GLN A 97 5.59 -0.17 -12.81
C GLN A 97 6.68 -1.14 -13.30
N LEU A 98 7.82 -1.24 -12.60
CA LEU A 98 8.99 -2.00 -13.06
C LEU A 98 8.80 -3.52 -12.95
N TYR A 99 7.95 -4.01 -12.06
CA TYR A 99 7.69 -5.44 -11.89
C TYR A 99 6.94 -6.08 -13.07
N SER A 100 6.42 -5.29 -14.02
CA SER A 100 5.69 -5.78 -15.20
C SER A 100 6.56 -6.48 -16.24
N ASP A 101 7.85 -6.13 -16.27
CA ASP A 101 8.74 -6.45 -17.38
C ASP A 101 9.32 -7.86 -17.30
N PHE A 102 9.14 -8.55 -16.16
CA PHE A 102 9.75 -9.84 -15.85
C PHE A 102 8.85 -11.06 -16.05
N THR A 103 7.63 -10.92 -16.57
CA THR A 103 6.65 -12.01 -16.58
C THR A 103 6.34 -12.55 -17.98
N ASP A 104 6.29 -13.89 -18.11
CA ASP A 104 5.89 -14.59 -19.33
C ASP A 104 4.53 -14.07 -19.81
N LYS A 105 4.45 -13.66 -21.09
CA LYS A 105 3.25 -13.04 -21.68
C LYS A 105 2.02 -13.97 -21.65
N ASN A 106 2.21 -15.27 -21.44
CA ASN A 106 1.16 -16.26 -21.45
C ASN A 106 0.61 -16.63 -20.06
N ASP A 107 1.24 -16.19 -18.98
CA ASP A 107 0.74 -16.51 -17.63
C ASP A 107 -0.47 -15.64 -17.24
N THR A 108 -1.41 -16.25 -16.53
CA THR A 108 -2.64 -15.62 -16.02
C THR A 108 -2.30 -14.47 -15.06
N PHE A 109 -1.23 -14.62 -14.29
CA PHE A 109 -0.67 -13.60 -13.41
C PHE A 109 -0.35 -12.30 -14.16
N THR A 110 0.36 -12.41 -15.29
CA THR A 110 0.71 -11.29 -16.18
C THR A 110 -0.53 -10.54 -16.67
N LYS A 111 -1.62 -11.25 -16.97
CA LYS A 111 -2.88 -10.64 -17.44
C LYS A 111 -3.57 -9.83 -16.35
N GLN A 112 -3.63 -10.35 -15.12
CA GLN A 112 -4.26 -9.66 -13.99
C GLN A 112 -3.48 -8.40 -13.63
N TYR A 113 -2.16 -8.51 -13.50
CA TYR A 113 -1.30 -7.37 -13.21
C TYR A 113 -1.39 -6.30 -14.32
N LYS A 114 -1.36 -6.66 -15.61
CA LYS A 114 -1.55 -5.69 -16.71
C LYS A 114 -2.91 -4.98 -16.63
N LYS A 115 -3.97 -5.71 -16.26
CA LYS A 115 -5.31 -5.12 -16.06
C LYS A 115 -5.33 -4.15 -14.88
N PHE A 116 -4.66 -4.49 -13.77
CA PHE A 116 -4.47 -3.58 -12.64
C PHE A 116 -3.68 -2.33 -13.07
N MET A 117 -2.51 -2.50 -13.69
CA MET A 117 -1.64 -1.40 -14.10
C MET A 117 -2.30 -0.45 -15.10
N LYS A 118 -3.11 -0.96 -16.03
CA LYS A 118 -3.91 -0.13 -16.93
C LYS A 118 -4.85 0.84 -16.18
N ARG A 119 -5.35 0.43 -15.01
CA ARG A 119 -6.22 1.24 -14.14
C ARG A 119 -5.42 2.10 -13.16
N ALA A 120 -4.29 1.59 -12.66
CA ALA A 120 -3.42 2.27 -11.70
C ALA A 120 -2.66 3.44 -12.35
N LYS A 121 -2.18 3.26 -13.59
CA LYS A 121 -1.36 4.25 -14.30
C LYS A 121 -1.94 5.67 -14.28
N PRO A 122 -3.18 5.93 -14.72
CA PRO A 122 -3.71 7.30 -14.70
C PRO A 122 -3.78 7.90 -13.29
N LEU A 123 -4.00 7.09 -12.24
CA LEU A 123 -4.02 7.57 -10.85
C LEU A 123 -2.63 7.97 -10.36
N VAL A 124 -1.62 7.17 -10.70
CA VAL A 124 -0.21 7.46 -10.37
C VAL A 124 0.27 8.67 -11.15
N ASP A 125 -0.03 8.76 -12.44
CA ASP A 125 0.33 9.91 -13.29
C ASP A 125 -0.31 11.21 -12.74
N GLU A 126 -1.59 11.17 -12.33
CA GLU A 126 -2.28 12.30 -11.70
C GLU A 126 -1.66 12.68 -10.35
N TYR A 127 -1.32 11.69 -9.52
CA TYR A 127 -0.64 11.91 -8.24
C TYR A 127 0.71 12.60 -8.44
N LEU A 128 1.54 12.11 -9.37
CA LEU A 128 2.85 12.70 -9.69
C LEU A 128 2.69 14.12 -10.25
N PHE A 129 1.72 14.35 -11.13
CA PHE A 129 1.42 15.68 -11.65
C PHE A 129 1.08 16.67 -10.51
N ARG A 130 0.33 16.25 -9.49
CA ARG A 130 0.03 17.09 -8.32
C ARG A 130 1.26 17.39 -7.47
N LEU A 131 2.21 16.46 -7.36
CA LEU A 131 3.47 16.68 -6.65
C LEU A 131 4.40 17.66 -7.41
N ASP A 132 4.37 17.62 -8.74
CA ASP A 132 5.16 18.49 -9.61
C ASP A 132 4.51 19.88 -9.82
N GLY A 133 3.20 19.99 -9.59
CA GLY A 133 2.43 21.23 -9.74
C GLY A 133 2.98 22.48 -9.02
N PRO A 134 3.52 22.39 -7.80
CA PRO A 134 4.21 23.51 -7.15
C PRO A 134 5.43 24.03 -7.92
N ILE A 135 6.13 23.19 -8.69
CA ILE A 135 7.33 23.57 -9.46
C ILE A 135 6.96 24.45 -10.67
N TYR A 136 5.73 24.35 -11.19
CA TYR A 136 5.29 25.13 -12.35
C TYR A 136 4.54 26.42 -11.99
N ASN A 137 4.01 26.54 -10.77
CA ASN A 137 3.29 27.75 -10.35
C ASN A 137 4.21 28.94 -10.00
N GLU A 138 5.52 28.71 -9.84
CA GLU A 138 6.50 29.78 -9.58
C GLU A 138 7.09 30.41 -10.86
N ASN A 139 6.85 29.84 -12.04
CA ASN A 139 7.44 30.32 -13.31
C ASN A 139 6.43 30.98 -14.28
N ILE A 140 5.19 31.28 -13.84
CA ILE A 140 4.18 31.96 -14.67
C ILE A 140 4.02 33.46 -14.30
N ILE A 141 4.78 33.96 -13.33
CA ILE A 141 4.85 35.40 -13.04
C ILE A 141 6.33 35.80 -12.94
N GLY A 142 6.94 36.07 -14.10
CA GLY A 142 8.27 36.66 -14.24
C GLY A 142 8.37 37.46 -15.52
#